data_AF-A0A972DP46-F1
#
_entry.id   AF-A0A972DP46-F1
#
_cell.length_a   1.000
_cell.length_b   1.000
_cell.length_c   1.000
_cell.angle_alpha   90.00
_cell.angle_beta   90.00
_cell.angle_gamma   90.00
#
_symmetry.space_group_name_H-M   'P 1'
#
loop_
_entity.id
_entity.type
_entity.pdbx_description
1 polymer ?
#
loop_
_entity_poly.entity_id
_entity_poly.type
_entity_poly.pdbx_seq_one_letter_code
_entity_poly.pdbx_strand_id
1 'polypeptide(L)'
;MSPHVIRLRAPWQRAQHGEGQLWRRRFGRPTGLAAADRVTLVVEGLAAAAEVSLNGRRLGTAGPAAVLREFDVTGLLLARNELTLRTSAVIEPGGTGRPPCGVWLQIDAADRSAEG
;
A
#
# COMPACT_ATOMS: atom_id res chain seq x y z
N MET A 1 2.13 -7.06 -21.40
CA MET A 1 2.41 -7.91 -20.21
C MET A 1 1.40 -7.55 -19.13
N SER A 2 0.84 -8.53 -18.41
CA SER A 2 -0.06 -8.24 -17.30
C SER A 2 0.73 -7.79 -16.06
N PRO A 3 0.27 -6.77 -15.32
CA PRO A 3 0.93 -6.32 -14.11
C PRO A 3 1.05 -7.44 -13.08
N HIS A 4 2.20 -7.55 -12.43
CA HIS A 4 2.36 -8.45 -11.31
C HIS A 4 1.79 -7.81 -10.03
N VAL A 5 0.92 -8.53 -9.33
CA VAL A 5 0.19 -8.00 -8.16
C VAL A 5 0.58 -8.73 -6.88
N ILE A 6 1.04 -7.97 -5.88
CA ILE A 6 1.35 -8.48 -4.54
C ILE A 6 0.37 -7.88 -3.54
N ARG A 7 -0.57 -8.69 -3.04
CA ARG A 7 -1.58 -8.23 -2.08
C ARG A 7 -1.02 -8.15 -0.66
N LEU A 8 -1.10 -6.98 -0.04
CA LEU A 8 -0.68 -6.73 1.33
C LEU A 8 -1.79 -7.15 2.32
N ARG A 9 -2.07 -8.46 2.38
CA ARG A 9 -3.12 -9.08 3.22
C ARG A 9 -2.72 -9.08 4.70
N ALA A 10 -2.76 -10.20 5.43
CA ALA A 10 -2.38 -10.29 6.85
C ALA A 10 -0.87 -10.56 7.07
N PRO A 11 -0.27 -10.14 8.20
CA PRO A 11 -0.89 -9.44 9.33
C PRO A 11 -0.78 -7.90 9.26
N TRP A 12 -1.88 -7.21 9.54
CA TRP A 12 -1.92 -5.79 9.89
C TRP A 12 -2.02 -5.61 11.40
N GLN A 13 -1.35 -4.59 11.91
CA GLN A 13 -1.52 -4.10 13.27
C GLN A 13 -2.48 -2.91 13.26
N ARG A 14 -3.28 -2.79 14.31
CA ARG A 14 -4.28 -1.74 14.50
C ARG A 14 -4.14 -1.15 15.89
N ALA A 15 -4.15 0.17 15.98
CA ALA A 15 -4.21 0.91 17.23
C ALA A 15 -5.20 2.09 17.09
N GLN A 16 -5.82 2.49 18.20
CA GLN A 16 -6.59 3.73 18.25
C GLN A 16 -5.67 4.94 18.09
N HIS A 17 -6.14 5.97 17.38
CA HIS A 17 -5.36 7.17 17.10
C HIS A 17 -6.29 8.37 16.86
N GLY A 18 -6.47 9.20 17.89
CA GLY A 18 -7.46 10.29 17.86
C GLY A 18 -8.87 9.74 17.70
N GLU A 19 -9.64 10.31 16.77
CA GLU A 19 -11.00 9.87 16.43
C GLU A 19 -11.02 8.66 15.48
N GLY A 20 -9.87 8.26 14.95
CA GLY A 20 -9.73 7.13 14.05
C GLY A 20 -8.67 6.13 14.49
N GLN A 21 -7.98 5.53 13.53
CA GLN A 21 -7.10 4.39 13.79
C GLN A 21 -5.80 4.49 13.00
N LEU A 22 -4.73 3.98 13.60
CA LEU A 22 -3.46 3.73 12.94
C LEU A 22 -3.40 2.25 12.54
N TRP A 23 -3.38 2.02 11.23
CA TRP A 23 -3.19 0.71 10.62
C TRP A 23 -1.76 0.60 10.12
N ARG A 24 -1.07 -0.49 10.46
CA ARG A 24 0.34 -0.71 10.11
C ARG A 24 0.55 -2.07 9.48
N ARG A 25 1.32 -2.10 8.39
CA ARG A 25 1.76 -3.33 7.74
C ARG A 25 3.25 -3.28 7.44
N ARG A 26 3.97 -4.29 7.93
CA ARG A 26 5.36 -4.54 7.53
C ARG A 26 5.43 -5.56 6.40
N PHE A 27 6.28 -5.32 5.42
CA PHE A 27 6.49 -6.23 4.28
C PHE A 27 7.92 -6.10 3.73
N GLY A 28 8.43 -7.17 3.11
CA GLY A 28 9.74 -7.15 2.46
C GLY A 28 9.68 -6.48 1.08
N ARG A 29 10.83 -6.08 0.53
CA ARG A 29 10.92 -5.72 -0.89
C ARG A 29 10.59 -6.94 -1.77
N PRO A 30 9.74 -6.80 -2.80
CA PRO A 30 9.56 -7.85 -3.81
C PRO A 30 10.90 -8.27 -4.42
N THR A 31 11.13 -9.57 -4.55
CA THR A 31 12.35 -10.12 -5.19
C THR A 31 12.33 -9.89 -6.69
N GLY A 32 13.49 -9.65 -7.30
CA GLY A 32 13.62 -9.48 -8.75
C GLY A 32 13.17 -8.12 -9.28
N LEU A 33 12.87 -7.14 -8.40
CA LEU A 33 12.51 -5.79 -8.80
C LEU A 33 13.73 -5.05 -9.38
N ALA A 34 13.73 -4.82 -10.69
CA ALA A 34 14.73 -4.03 -11.39
C ALA A 34 14.57 -2.55 -11.08
N ALA A 35 15.64 -1.76 -11.32
CA ALA A 35 15.60 -0.31 -11.09
C ALA A 35 14.59 0.41 -12.02
N ALA A 36 14.31 -0.17 -13.19
CA ALA A 36 13.38 0.36 -14.18
C ALA A 36 11.93 -0.09 -13.97
N ASP A 37 11.67 -1.06 -13.10
CA ASP A 37 10.31 -1.53 -12.84
C ASP A 37 9.51 -0.44 -12.12
N ARG A 38 8.33 -0.14 -12.64
CA ARG A 38 7.42 0.80 -12.01
C ARG A 38 6.63 0.08 -10.92
N VAL A 39 6.61 0.67 -9.73
CA VAL A 39 5.87 0.13 -8.58
C VAL A 39 4.82 1.12 -8.11
N THR A 40 3.58 0.67 -8.12
CA THR A 40 2.42 1.45 -7.66
C THR A 40 1.85 0.80 -6.41
N LEU A 41 1.71 1.56 -5.32
CA LEU A 41 0.91 1.17 -4.18
C LEU A 41 -0.55 1.54 -4.46
N VAL A 42 -1.44 0.56 -4.36
CA VAL A 42 -2.86 0.75 -4.60
C VAL A 42 -3.65 0.54 -3.32
N VAL A 43 -4.58 1.47 -3.05
CA VAL A 43 -5.52 1.45 -1.93
C VAL A 43 -6.93 1.56 -2.52
N GLU A 44 -7.77 0.56 -2.23
CA GLU A 44 -9.11 0.42 -2.81
C GLU A 44 -10.17 0.19 -1.74
N GLY A 45 -11.30 0.90 -1.84
CA GLY A 45 -12.49 0.65 -1.01
C GLY A 45 -12.32 1.05 0.45
N LEU A 46 -11.54 2.10 0.73
CA LEU A 46 -11.33 2.57 2.10
C LEU A 46 -12.54 3.38 2.61
N ALA A 47 -13.19 2.88 3.66
CA ALA A 47 -14.44 3.43 4.20
C ALA A 47 -14.31 4.76 4.97
N ALA A 48 -13.09 5.21 5.28
CA ALA A 48 -12.83 6.50 5.94
C ALA A 48 -11.66 7.22 5.26
N ALA A 49 -11.62 8.55 5.34
CA ALA A 49 -10.46 9.30 4.88
C ALA A 49 -9.21 8.86 5.65
N ALA A 50 -8.08 8.74 4.98
CA ALA A 50 -6.83 8.37 5.61
C ALA A 50 -5.61 9.04 4.96
N GLU A 51 -4.63 9.37 5.80
CA GLU A 51 -3.29 9.65 5.34
C GLU A 51 -2.53 8.34 5.09
N VAL A 52 -1.94 8.23 3.90
CA VAL A 52 -1.15 7.08 3.46
C VAL A 52 0.32 7.45 3.53
N SER A 53 1.11 6.66 4.26
CA SER A 53 2.56 6.83 4.31
C SER A 53 3.30 5.51 4.15
N LEU A 54 4.45 5.55 3.47
CA LEU A 54 5.36 4.42 3.27
C LEU A 54 6.72 4.80 3.85
N ASN A 55 7.25 3.96 4.75
CA ASN A 55 8.56 4.17 5.39
C ASN A 55 8.66 5.55 6.08
N GLY A 56 7.54 6.03 6.65
CA GLY A 56 7.43 7.36 7.27
C GLY A 56 7.24 8.53 6.29
N ARG A 57 7.36 8.30 4.97
CA ARG A 57 7.09 9.31 3.95
C ARG A 57 5.62 9.35 3.58
N ARG A 58 4.99 10.52 3.75
CA ARG A 58 3.61 10.78 3.31
C ARG A 58 3.51 10.69 1.78
N LEU A 59 2.61 9.83 1.29
CA LEU A 59 2.32 9.67 -0.13
C LEU A 59 1.11 10.51 -0.56
N GLY A 60 0.12 10.67 0.33
CA GLY A 60 -1.08 11.45 0.07
C GLY A 60 -2.26 10.94 0.91
N THR A 61 -3.48 11.10 0.39
CA THR A 61 -4.71 10.72 1.08
C THR A 61 -5.55 9.75 0.25
N ALA A 62 -6.16 8.77 0.93
CA ALA A 62 -7.17 7.87 0.37
C ALA A 62 -8.46 7.93 1.18
N GLY A 63 -9.57 7.41 0.66
CA GLY A 63 -10.85 7.38 1.38
C GLY A 63 -12.06 7.38 0.46
N PRO A 64 -13.26 7.57 1.02
CA PRO A 64 -14.54 7.35 0.32
C PRO A 64 -14.76 8.19 -0.94
N ALA A 65 -14.13 9.37 -1.01
CA ALA A 65 -14.21 10.25 -2.17
C ALA A 65 -13.63 9.62 -3.46
N ALA A 66 -12.84 8.55 -3.33
CA ALA A 66 -12.48 7.72 -4.48
C ALA A 66 -12.30 6.27 -4.12
N VAL A 67 -12.98 5.42 -4.89
CA VAL A 67 -12.94 3.98 -4.77
C VAL A 67 -11.50 3.45 -4.87
N LEU A 68 -10.67 4.05 -5.72
CA LEU A 68 -9.29 3.63 -5.99
C LEU A 68 -8.33 4.81 -5.86
N ARG A 69 -7.21 4.58 -5.17
CA ARG A 69 -6.08 5.50 -5.09
C ARG A 69 -4.77 4.78 -5.35
N GLU A 70 -3.94 5.41 -6.15
CA GLU A 70 -2.65 4.90 -6.60
C GLU A 70 -1.54 5.87 -6.20
N PHE A 71 -0.43 5.32 -5.74
CA PHE A 71 0.75 6.10 -5.38
C PHE A 71 1.97 5.47 -6.05
N ASP A 72 2.71 6.28 -6.82
CA ASP A 72 4.00 5.84 -7.35
C ASP A 72 5.00 5.72 -6.20
N VAL A 73 5.50 4.51 -6.00
CA VAL A 73 6.48 4.17 -4.97
C VAL A 73 7.74 3.56 -5.59
N THR A 74 7.95 3.80 -6.88
CA THR A 74 9.15 3.40 -7.62
C THR A 74 10.40 3.92 -6.92
N GLY A 75 11.36 3.03 -6.67
CA GLY A 75 12.59 3.37 -5.95
C GLY A 75 12.44 3.69 -4.45
N LEU A 76 11.22 3.69 -3.89
CA LEU A 76 10.99 4.00 -2.47
C LEU A 76 10.99 2.77 -1.55
N LEU A 77 11.00 1.56 -2.13
CA LEU A 77 10.98 0.31 -1.37
C LEU A 77 12.38 -0.04 -0.82
N LEU A 78 12.45 -0.15 0.50
CA LEU A 78 13.59 -0.64 1.27
C LEU A 78 13.51 -2.16 1.42
N ALA A 79 14.59 -2.79 1.91
CA ALA A 79 14.60 -4.22 2.21
C ALA A 79 13.46 -4.63 3.17
N ARG A 80 13.12 -3.77 4.13
CA ARG A 80 11.98 -3.89 5.04
C ARG A 80 11.18 -2.60 4.98
N ASN A 81 9.90 -2.72 4.62
CA ASN A 81 8.99 -1.61 4.46
C ASN A 81 7.94 -1.59 5.56
N GLU A 82 7.47 -0.39 5.90
CA GLU A 82 6.29 -0.19 6.73
C GLU A 82 5.30 0.73 6.02
N LEU A 83 4.11 0.22 5.75
CA LEU A 83 2.97 0.99 5.27
C LEU A 83 2.10 1.37 6.48
N THR A 84 1.71 2.64 6.55
CA THR A 84 0.76 3.14 7.55
C THR A 84 -0.44 3.80 6.89
N LEU A 85 -1.64 3.51 7.38
CA LEU A 85 -2.87 4.25 7.07
C LEU A 85 -3.38 4.87 8.38
N ARG A 86 -3.46 6.20 8.44
CA ARG A 86 -4.07 6.92 9.57
C ARG A 86 -5.46 7.36 9.18
N THR A 87 -6.48 6.64 9.63
CA THR A 87 -7.88 6.92 9.28
C THR A 87 -8.43 8.03 10.17
N SER A 88 -9.36 8.82 9.64
CA SER A 88 -10.08 9.87 10.37
C SER A 88 -11.25 9.34 11.20
N ALA A 89 -11.61 8.07 11.02
CA ALA A 89 -12.66 7.39 11.76
C ALA A 89 -12.28 5.92 11.98
N VAL A 90 -12.96 5.29 12.94
CA VAL A 90 -12.84 3.85 13.20
C VAL A 90 -13.40 3.06 12.02
N ILE A 91 -12.64 2.07 11.54
CA ILE A 91 -13.10 1.10 10.54
C ILE A 91 -13.17 -0.27 11.20
N GLU A 92 -14.31 -0.94 11.08
CA GLU A 92 -14.45 -2.33 11.51
C GLU A 92 -13.86 -3.27 10.45
N PRO A 93 -12.77 -4.02 10.76
CA PRO A 93 -12.19 -4.95 9.82
C PRO A 93 -13.04 -6.21 9.72
N GLY A 94 -12.97 -6.89 8.57
CA GLY A 94 -13.54 -8.23 8.40
C GLY A 94 -12.81 -9.35 9.17
N GLY A 95 -12.09 -9.03 10.25
CA GLY A 95 -11.36 -9.97 11.11
C GLY A 95 -10.02 -9.45 11.63
N THR A 96 -9.49 -10.11 12.66
CA THR A 96 -8.20 -9.76 13.29
C THR A 96 -7.04 -9.87 12.31
N GLY A 97 -6.16 -8.87 12.28
CA GLY A 97 -4.97 -8.87 11.44
C GLY A 97 -5.22 -8.63 9.95
N ARG A 98 -6.46 -8.37 9.54
CA ARG A 98 -6.80 -8.02 8.15
C ARG A 98 -6.61 -6.52 7.89
N PRO A 99 -6.34 -6.13 6.63
CA PRO A 99 -6.34 -4.72 6.25
C PRO A 99 -7.73 -4.10 6.42
N PRO A 100 -7.82 -2.76 6.53
CA PRO A 100 -9.09 -2.04 6.55
C PRO A 100 -9.77 -1.98 5.16
N CYS A 101 -9.05 -2.32 4.09
CA CYS A 101 -9.48 -2.17 2.70
C CYS A 101 -8.62 -3.03 1.75
N GLY A 102 -8.85 -2.96 0.44
CA GLY A 102 -7.97 -3.57 -0.56
C GLY A 102 -6.64 -2.82 -0.62
N VAL A 103 -5.52 -3.52 -0.38
CA VAL A 103 -4.17 -2.93 -0.50
C VAL A 103 -3.23 -3.89 -1.21
N TRP A 104 -2.58 -3.42 -2.26
CA TRP A 104 -1.58 -4.20 -3.01
C TRP A 104 -0.50 -3.33 -3.63
N LEU A 105 0.60 -3.97 -4.00
CA LEU A 105 1.56 -3.43 -4.94
C LEU A 105 1.21 -3.94 -6.33
N GLN A 106 1.19 -3.04 -7.29
CA GLN A 106 1.22 -3.35 -8.70
C GLN A 106 2.63 -3.10 -9.22
N ILE A 107 3.20 -4.08 -9.92
CA ILE A 107 4.53 -4.01 -10.51
C ILE A 107 4.37 -4.15 -12.01
N ASP A 108 4.69 -3.07 -12.71
CA ASP A 108 4.76 -3.02 -14.16
C ASP A 108 6.23 -3.19 -14.54
N ALA A 109 6.56 -4.37 -15.08
CA ALA A 109 7.92 -4.68 -15.50
C ALA A 109 8.32 -3.74 -16.64
N ALA A 110 9.53 -3.19 -16.57
CA ALA A 110 10.09 -2.49 -17.72
C ALA A 110 10.16 -3.46 -18.92
N ASP A 111 9.87 -2.96 -20.12
CA ASP A 111 10.06 -3.74 -21.33
C ASP A 111 11.55 -4.11 -21.44
N ARG A 112 11.84 -5.41 -21.42
CA ARG A 112 13.21 -5.95 -21.52
C ARG A 112 13.64 -6.15 -22.98
N SER A 113 12.93 -5.56 -23.93
CA SER A 113 13.19 -5.68 -25.36
C SER A 113 14.17 -4.61 -25.87
N ALA A 114 15.39 -4.58 -25.34
CA ALA A 114 16.51 -3.87 -25.97
C ALA A 114 17.86 -4.26 -25.33
N GLU A 115 18.21 -5.54 -25.36
CA GLU A 115 19.60 -5.99 -25.21
C GLU A 115 19.68 -7.43 -25.74
N GLY A 116 20.09 -7.54 -27.01
CA GLY A 116 20.23 -8.78 -27.77
C GLY A 116 20.50 -8.49 -29.23
#